data_AF-A0A8F7UGB4-F1
#
_entry.id   AF-A0A8F7UGB4-F1
#
_cell.length_a   1.000
_cell.length_b   1.000
_cell.length_c   1.000
_cell.angle_alpha   90.00
_cell.angle_beta   90.00
_cell.angle_gamma   90.00
#
_symmetry.space_group_name_H-M   'P 1'
#
loop_
_entity.id
_entity.type
_entity.pdbx_description
1 polymer ?
#
loop_
_entity_poly.entity_id
_entity_poly.type
_entity_poly.pdbx_seq_one_letter_code
_entity_poly.pdbx_strand_id
1 'polypeptide(L)'
;MDNRNEGLRKNWHRIDIVAAIHKAGLTMRELSVQAGLKPDSLKNALARPYPRGERIIASALSLKPEDIWPERYSNQQKRNHLHKQMGTNDGIGPA
;
A
#
# COMPACT_ATOMS: atom_id res chain seq x y z
N MET A 1 -25.33 -9.11 -15.51
CA MET A 1 -25.74 -8.03 -14.59
C MET A 1 -24.55 -7.73 -13.69
N ASP A 2 -23.67 -6.84 -14.12
CA ASP A 2 -22.40 -6.53 -13.47
C ASP A 2 -22.58 -5.27 -12.62
N ASN A 3 -23.15 -5.44 -11.43
CA ASN A 3 -23.42 -4.33 -10.52
C ASN A 3 -22.85 -4.62 -9.13
N ARG A 4 -21.61 -4.14 -8.88
CA ARG A 4 -21.10 -3.74 -7.57
C ARG A 4 -20.13 -2.57 -7.73
N ASN A 5 -20.70 -1.38 -7.77
CA ASN A 5 -20.02 -0.15 -7.41
C ASN A 5 -19.65 -0.20 -5.92
N GLU A 6 -18.37 -0.10 -5.56
CA GLU A 6 -17.99 0.45 -4.25
C GLU A 6 -16.55 0.98 -4.29
N GLY A 7 -16.40 2.28 -4.05
CA GLY A 7 -15.16 3.05 -4.11
C GLY A 7 -14.14 2.71 -3.03
N LEU A 8 -13.63 1.48 -3.03
CA LEU A 8 -12.43 1.08 -2.31
C LEU A 8 -11.26 1.39 -3.22
N ARG A 9 -10.43 2.36 -2.85
CA ARG A 9 -9.19 2.68 -3.57
C ARG A 9 -8.38 1.38 -3.74
N LYS A 10 -8.41 0.81 -4.95
CA LYS A 10 -7.76 -0.45 -5.29
C LYS A 10 -6.27 -0.21 -5.49
N ASN A 11 -5.46 -1.18 -5.07
CA ASN A 11 -4.03 -1.17 -5.37
C ASN A 11 -3.82 -1.07 -6.89
N TRP A 12 -2.85 -0.27 -7.31
CA TRP A 12 -2.49 -0.17 -8.73
C TRP A 12 -2.15 -1.55 -9.29
N HIS A 13 -2.51 -1.78 -10.55
CA HIS A 13 -2.15 -3.02 -11.20
C HIS A 13 -0.63 -3.05 -11.41
N ARG A 14 -0.03 -4.24 -11.35
CA ARG A 14 1.43 -4.41 -11.56
C ARG A 14 1.88 -3.79 -12.89
N ILE A 15 1.02 -3.88 -13.90
CA ILE A 15 1.27 -3.32 -15.24
C ILE A 15 1.26 -1.79 -15.20
N ASP A 16 0.30 -1.16 -14.50
CA ASP A 16 0.24 0.30 -14.37
C ASP A 16 1.44 0.88 -13.63
N ILE A 17 1.92 0.18 -12.58
CA ILE A 17 3.13 0.58 -11.84
C ILE A 17 4.34 0.53 -12.77
N VAL A 18 4.52 -0.57 -13.52
CA VAL A 18 5.63 -0.70 -14.47
C VAL A 18 5.52 0.33 -15.60
N ALA A 19 4.31 0.60 -16.09
CA ALA A 19 4.06 1.61 -17.12
C ALA A 19 4.37 3.03 -16.60
N ALA A 20 4.02 3.36 -15.36
CA ALA A 20 4.34 4.64 -14.75
C ALA A 20 5.85 4.82 -14.54
N ILE A 21 6.55 3.76 -14.12
CA ILE A 21 8.02 3.76 -14.00
C ILE A 21 8.66 4.01 -15.38
N HIS A 22 8.20 3.30 -16.41
CA HIS A 22 8.65 3.53 -17.79
C HIS A 22 8.30 4.94 -18.30
N LYS A 23 7.12 5.47 -17.94
CA LYS A 23 6.70 6.84 -18.30
C LYS A 23 7.55 7.91 -17.62
N ALA A 24 8.09 7.62 -16.43
CA ALA A 24 9.08 8.44 -15.75
C ALA A 24 10.51 8.29 -16.34
N GLY A 25 10.69 7.45 -17.37
CA GLY A 25 11.99 7.19 -17.99
C GLY A 25 12.90 6.30 -17.14
N LEU A 26 12.36 5.63 -16.12
CA LEU A 26 13.09 4.72 -15.25
C LEU A 26 12.76 3.27 -15.57
N THR A 27 13.60 2.34 -15.12
CA THR A 27 13.33 0.89 -15.19
C THR A 27 13.33 0.27 -13.80
N MET A 28 12.62 -0.86 -13.62
CA MET A 28 12.65 -1.63 -12.37
C MET A 28 14.08 -2.03 -11.95
N ARG A 29 14.97 -2.23 -12.94
CA ARG A 29 16.37 -2.57 -12.72
C ARG A 29 17.15 -1.36 -12.21
N GLU A 30 17.00 -0.20 -12.85
CA GLU A 30 17.61 1.05 -12.36
C GLU A 30 17.14 1.39 -10.96
N LEU A 31 15.85 1.23 -10.68
CA LEU A 31 15.31 1.43 -9.34
C LEU A 31 15.95 0.52 -8.29
N SER A 32 16.15 -0.75 -8.64
CA SER A 32 16.84 -1.69 -7.76
C SER A 32 18.30 -1.29 -7.53
N VAL A 33 19.00 -0.85 -8.58
CA VAL A 33 20.40 -0.41 -8.51
C VAL A 33 20.54 0.86 -7.68
N GLN A 34 19.70 1.87 -7.91
CA GLN A 34 19.69 3.11 -7.11
C GLN A 34 19.41 2.83 -5.63
N ALA A 35 18.56 1.84 -5.34
CA ALA A 35 18.29 1.41 -3.98
C ALA A 35 19.36 0.49 -3.36
N GLY A 36 20.39 0.10 -4.11
CA GLY A 36 21.39 -0.87 -3.67
C GLY A 36 20.83 -2.27 -3.41
N LEU A 37 19.72 -2.63 -4.06
CA LEU A 37 19.03 -3.90 -3.91
C LEU A 37 19.29 -4.83 -5.10
N LYS A 38 19.06 -6.13 -4.87
CA LYS A 38 19.08 -7.11 -5.97
C LYS A 38 17.92 -6.81 -6.94
N PRO A 39 18.15 -6.92 -8.26
CA PRO A 39 17.14 -6.61 -9.29
C PRO A 39 15.85 -7.45 -9.19
N ASP A 40 15.93 -8.62 -8.56
CA ASP A 40 14.79 -9.52 -8.34
C ASP A 40 13.99 -9.20 -7.07
N SER A 41 14.61 -8.56 -6.08
CA SER A 41 13.95 -8.20 -4.83
C SER A 41 12.83 -7.18 -5.07
N LEU A 42 13.00 -6.26 -6.03
CA LEU A 42 12.00 -5.26 -6.35
C LEU A 42 10.84 -5.83 -7.19
N LYS A 43 11.10 -6.82 -8.05
CA LYS A 43 10.02 -7.57 -8.73
C LYS A 43 9.15 -8.33 -7.74
N ASN A 44 9.76 -8.95 -6.73
CA ASN A 44 9.03 -9.62 -5.66
C ASN A 44 8.18 -8.65 -4.81
N ALA A 45 8.53 -7.37 -4.76
CA ALA A 45 7.73 -6.33 -4.09
C ALA A 45 6.35 -6.11 -4.74
N LEU A 46 6.21 -6.42 -6.03
CA LEU A 46 4.92 -6.37 -6.72
C LEU A 46 4.03 -7.59 -6.44
N ALA A 47 4.64 -8.71 -6.05
CA ALA A 47 3.94 -9.96 -5.77
C ALA A 47 3.62 -10.14 -4.26
N ARG A 48 4.46 -9.59 -3.37
CA ARG A 48 4.33 -9.72 -1.90
C ARG A 48 4.50 -8.37 -1.21
N PRO A 49 3.84 -8.14 -0.05
CA PRO A 49 4.01 -6.92 0.73
C PRO A 49 5.49 -6.73 1.09
N TYR A 50 6.10 -5.68 0.54
CA TYR A 50 7.50 -5.38 0.73
C TYR A 50 7.67 -3.87 0.94
N PRO A 51 7.42 -3.37 2.16
CA PRO A 51 7.30 -1.94 2.43
C PRO A 51 8.54 -1.14 2.09
N ARG A 52 9.73 -1.78 2.09
CA ARG A 52 10.98 -1.15 1.64
C ARG A 52 10.98 -0.90 0.13
N GLY A 53 10.56 -1.88 -0.68
CA GLY A 53 10.48 -1.74 -2.14
C GLY A 53 9.32 -0.84 -2.58
N GLU A 54 8.17 -0.92 -1.90
CA GLU A 54 7.02 -0.03 -2.15
C GLU A 54 7.43 1.44 -1.98
N ARG A 55 8.20 1.79 -0.95
CA ARG A 55 8.75 3.15 -0.74
C ARG A 55 9.72 3.59 -1.83
N ILE A 56 10.57 2.69 -2.32
CA ILE A 56 11.54 3.01 -3.38
C ILE A 56 10.80 3.34 -4.68
N ILE A 57 9.83 2.49 -5.06
CA ILE A 57 9.01 2.70 -6.24
C ILE A 57 8.22 4.02 -6.11
N ALA A 58 7.59 4.25 -4.96
CA ALA A 58 6.85 5.48 -4.71
C ALA A 58 7.75 6.72 -4.79
N SER A 59 8.94 6.68 -4.18
CA SER A 59 9.92 7.77 -4.24
C SER A 59 10.35 8.09 -5.67
N ALA A 60 10.46 7.09 -6.53
CA ALA A 60 10.86 7.27 -7.92
C ALA A 60 9.76 7.86 -8.80
N LEU A 61 8.51 7.58 -8.46
CA LEU A 61 7.34 8.20 -9.08
C LEU A 61 6.99 9.55 -8.44
N SER A 62 7.73 9.99 -7.42
CA SER A 62 7.40 11.15 -6.58
C SER A 62 5.98 11.06 -5.97
N LEU A 63 5.55 9.83 -5.67
CA LEU A 63 4.26 9.50 -5.07
C LEU A 63 4.47 8.93 -3.67
N LYS A 64 3.37 8.79 -2.91
CA LYS A 64 3.39 8.03 -1.66
C LYS A 64 3.05 6.56 -1.93
N PRO A 65 3.60 5.62 -1.13
CA PRO A 65 3.20 4.21 -1.24
C PRO A 65 1.70 4.03 -0.94
N GLU A 66 1.10 4.94 -0.19
CA GLU A 66 -0.34 4.99 0.10
C GLU A 66 -1.19 5.34 -1.13
N ASP A 67 -0.65 6.09 -2.10
CA ASP A 67 -1.36 6.42 -3.34
C ASP A 67 -1.36 5.26 -4.34
N ILE A 68 -0.29 4.44 -4.32
CA ILE A 68 -0.13 3.27 -5.21
C ILE A 68 -0.81 2.03 -4.61
N TRP A 69 -0.70 1.84 -3.29
CA TRP A 69 -1.31 0.72 -2.55
C TRP A 69 -2.29 1.20 -1.46
N PRO A 70 -3.35 1.93 -1.84
CA PRO A 70 -4.27 2.51 -0.87
C PRO A 70 -5.02 1.47 -0.03
N GLU A 71 -5.30 0.27 -0.54
CA GLU A 71 -5.97 -0.79 0.23
C GLU A 71 -5.11 -1.30 1.39
N ARG A 72 -3.78 -1.35 1.20
CA ARG A 72 -2.81 -1.78 2.21
C ARG A 72 -2.69 -0.77 3.35
N TYR A 73 -2.63 0.51 3.01
CA TYR A 73 -2.43 1.59 3.97
C TYR A 73 -3.73 2.10 4.60
N SER A 74 -4.87 2.01 3.89
CA SER A 74 -6.19 2.38 4.42
C SER A 74 -6.63 1.48 5.59
N ASN A 75 -6.21 0.22 5.59
CA ASN A 75 -6.55 -0.71 6.67
C ASN A 75 -5.88 -0.37 8.02
N GLN A 76 -4.83 0.47 8.03
CA GLN A 76 -4.25 0.98 9.27
C GLN A 76 -5.14 2.05 9.94
N GLN A 77 -5.94 2.76 9.15
CA GLN A 77 -6.83 3.79 9.64
C GLN A 77 -8.11 3.18 10.26
N LYS A 78 -8.61 2.07 9.71
CA LYS A 78 -9.80 1.37 10.23
C LYS A 78 -9.55 0.68 11.58
N ARG A 79 -8.35 0.13 11.82
CA ARG A 79 -8.00 -0.51 13.11
C ARG A 79 -7.89 0.47 14.28
N ASN A 80 -7.63 1.75 14.02
CA ASN A 80 -7.62 2.77 15.06
C ASN A 80 -9.03 3.20 15.50
N HIS A 81 -10.05 2.91 14.70
CA HIS A 81 -11.45 3.24 15.04
C HIS A 81 -12.12 2.15 15.89
N LEU A 82 -11.64 0.90 15.81
CA LEU A 82 -12.20 -0.23 16.57
C LEU A 82 -11.69 -0.31 18.03
N HIS A 83 -10.55 0.31 18.36
CA HIS A 83 -9.99 0.25 19.73
C HIS A 83 -10.49 1.37 20.67
N LYS A 84 -11.43 2.22 20.22
CA LYS A 84 -11.99 3.33 21.02
C LYS A 84 -13.37 3.02 21.62
N GLN A 85 -13.93 1.83 21.39
CA GLN A 85 -15.30 1.47 21.81
C GLN A 85 -15.41 0.34 22.85
N MET A 86 -14.30 -0.18 23.38
CA MET A 86 -14.31 -1.13 24.49
C MET A 86 -13.62 -0.51 25.71
N GLY A 87 -14.12 0.64 26.14
CA GLY A 87 -13.84 1.21 27.46
C GLY A 87 -14.91 0.74 28.44
N THR A 88 -14.58 -0.29 29.22
CA THR A 88 -15.05 -0.56 30.59
C THR A 88 -16.51 -0.19 30.92
N ASN A 89 -17.43 -1.15 30.76
CA ASN A 89 -18.69 -1.17 31.51
C ASN A 89 -18.51 -1.86 32.88
N ASP A 90 -17.59 -1.40 33.73
CA ASP A 90 -17.67 -1.73 35.17
C ASP A 90 -18.74 -0.82 35.80
N GLY A 91 -19.98 -1.10 35.42
CA GLY A 91 -21.17 -0.50 35.99
C GLY A 91 -21.45 -1.18 37.31
N ILE A 92 -21.01 -0.54 38.39
CA ILE A 92 -21.54 -0.71 39.74
C ILE A 92 -23.08 -0.74 39.65
N GLY A 93 -23.66 -1.92 39.82
CA GLY A 93 -25.09 -2.12 40.02
C GLY A 93 -25.38 -2.10 41.53
N PRO A 94 -26.26 -1.22 42.03
CA PRO A 94 -26.68 -1.25 43.44
C PRO A 94 -27.78 -2.30 43.66
N ALA A 95 -27.56 -3.23 44.60
CA ALA A 95 -28.56 -3.83 45.49
C ALA A 95 -27.87 -4.63 46.60
#